data_AF-A0AAJ0PFX9-F1
#
_entry.id   AF-A0AAJ0PFX9-F1
#
_cell.length_a   1.000
_cell.length_b   1.000
_cell.length_c   1.000
_cell.angle_alpha   90.00
_cell.angle_beta   90.00
_cell.angle_gamma   90.00
#
_symmetry.space_group_name_H-M   'P 1'
#
loop_
_entity.id
_entity.type
_entity.pdbx_description
1 polymer ?
#
loop_
_entity_poly.entity_id
_entity_poly.type
_entity_poly.pdbx_seq_one_letter_code
_entity_poly.pdbx_strand_id
1 'polypeptide(L)'
;MALTSRKRAFIAALREGASNRDAAVAAGYSERTASAAGSRLVKDKDVAAELMKLRALGLMPPDVKGDVKPDVKARPAAKAAKDAEPGPEGAPESEEQAEPEPAGFDLAQALLHRDPKDFLLSVMNDMGTEAKLRVDAAKALMPFVHPRKGESGKKDQAQANADKAATGKFGTRRGPLQSVK
;
A
#
# COMPACT_ATOMS: atom_id res chain seq x y z
N MET A 1 -28.30 -16.53 19.15
CA MET A 1 -29.32 -17.17 18.29
C MET A 1 -28.60 -17.91 17.18
N ALA A 2 -29.13 -19.02 16.68
CA ALA A 2 -28.52 -19.74 15.56
C ALA A 2 -28.65 -18.92 14.24
N LEU A 3 -27.71 -19.08 13.32
CA LEU A 3 -27.74 -18.38 12.02
C LEU A 3 -29.05 -18.65 11.28
N THR A 4 -29.74 -17.58 10.89
CA THR A 4 -30.93 -17.65 10.04
C THR A 4 -30.58 -18.19 8.65
N SER A 5 -31.54 -18.76 7.94
CA SER A 5 -31.33 -19.32 6.58
C SER A 5 -30.68 -18.31 5.63
N ARG A 6 -31.12 -17.04 5.68
CA ARG A 6 -30.55 -15.94 4.87
C ARG A 6 -29.09 -15.60 5.24
N LYS A 7 -28.74 -15.60 6.53
CA LYS A 7 -27.36 -15.36 6.98
C LYS A 7 -26.41 -16.47 6.51
N ARG A 8 -26.87 -17.73 6.51
CA ARG A 8 -26.08 -18.86 6.00
C ARG A 8 -25.83 -18.76 4.49
N ALA A 9 -26.86 -18.40 3.72
CA ALA A 9 -26.73 -18.18 2.27
C ALA A 9 -25.75 -17.05 1.96
N PHE A 10 -25.79 -15.96 2.74
CA PHE A 10 -24.84 -14.85 2.61
C PHE A 10 -23.38 -15.29 2.87
N ILE A 11 -23.15 -16.07 3.91
CA ILE A 11 -21.81 -16.60 4.24
C ILE A 11 -21.33 -17.61 3.20
N ALA A 12 -22.22 -18.46 2.68
CA ALA A 12 -21.89 -19.39 1.60
C ALA A 12 -21.44 -18.65 0.33
N ALA A 13 -22.15 -17.58 -0.06
CA ALA A 13 -21.78 -16.75 -1.19
C ALA A 13 -20.45 -15.99 -0.95
N LEU A 14 -20.19 -15.53 0.27
CA LEU A 14 -18.89 -14.93 0.62
C LEU A 14 -17.75 -15.96 0.59
N ARG A 15 -18.01 -17.22 0.94
CA ARG A 15 -17.05 -18.32 0.81
C ARG A 15 -16.72 -18.59 -0.66
N GLU A 16 -17.70 -18.46 -1.55
CA GLU A 16 -17.53 -18.56 -3.00
C GLU A 16 -16.82 -17.35 -3.62
N GLY A 17 -16.54 -16.30 -2.83
CA GLY A 17 -15.82 -15.10 -3.27
C GLY A 17 -16.71 -14.00 -3.87
N ALA A 18 -18.04 -14.10 -3.71
CA ALA A 18 -18.95 -13.04 -4.14
C ALA A 18 -18.74 -11.75 -3.33
N SER A 19 -19.00 -10.60 -3.95
CA SER A 19 -18.94 -9.31 -3.26
C SER A 19 -20.03 -9.19 -2.19
N ASN A 20 -19.89 -8.29 -1.22
CA ASN A 20 -20.93 -8.08 -0.19
C ASN A 20 -22.31 -7.74 -0.78
N ARG A 21 -22.36 -7.09 -1.95
CA ARG A 21 -23.60 -6.78 -2.66
C ARG A 21 -24.18 -8.04 -3.30
N ASP A 22 -23.36 -8.79 -4.01
CA ASP A 22 -23.80 -9.98 -4.75
C ASP A 22 -24.17 -11.13 -3.81
N ALA A 23 -23.43 -11.27 -2.71
CA ALA A 23 -23.76 -12.18 -1.62
C ALA A 23 -25.13 -11.86 -1.00
N ALA A 24 -25.50 -10.58 -0.89
CA ALA A 24 -26.82 -10.19 -0.41
C ALA A 24 -27.93 -10.50 -1.42
N VAL A 25 -27.65 -10.35 -2.73
CA VAL A 25 -28.60 -10.76 -3.78
C VAL A 25 -28.81 -12.28 -3.74
N ALA A 26 -27.74 -13.06 -3.63
CA ALA A 26 -27.79 -14.52 -3.49
C ALA A 26 -28.54 -14.98 -2.21
N ALA A 27 -28.47 -14.19 -1.14
CA ALA A 27 -29.23 -14.42 0.09
C ALA A 27 -30.72 -14.01 0.00
N GLY A 28 -31.18 -13.51 -1.14
CA GLY A 28 -32.59 -13.17 -1.42
C GLY A 28 -32.98 -11.73 -1.08
N TYR A 29 -32.03 -10.82 -0.94
CA TYR A 29 -32.32 -9.37 -0.82
C TYR A 29 -32.49 -8.75 -2.20
N SER A 30 -33.36 -7.74 -2.32
CA SER A 30 -33.59 -7.06 -3.59
C SER A 30 -32.34 -6.31 -4.06
N GLU A 31 -32.04 -6.33 -5.36
CA GLU A 31 -30.83 -5.70 -5.92
C GLU A 31 -30.68 -4.22 -5.55
N ARG A 32 -31.81 -3.50 -5.45
CA ARG A 32 -31.84 -2.09 -5.08
C ARG A 32 -31.37 -1.85 -3.64
N THR A 33 -31.58 -2.81 -2.74
CA THR A 33 -31.23 -2.70 -1.31
C THR A 33 -30.06 -3.59 -0.91
N ALA A 34 -29.61 -4.47 -1.80
CA ALA A 34 -28.57 -5.47 -1.55
C ALA A 34 -27.27 -4.87 -1.01
N SER A 35 -26.84 -3.72 -1.52
CA SER A 35 -25.62 -3.03 -1.04
C SER A 35 -25.73 -2.61 0.45
N ALA A 36 -26.86 -1.99 0.83
CA ALA A 36 -27.09 -1.56 2.20
C ALA A 36 -27.33 -2.75 3.14
N ALA A 37 -28.05 -3.78 2.66
CA ALA A 37 -28.29 -5.01 3.42
C ALA A 37 -26.99 -5.81 3.65
N GLY A 38 -26.16 -5.97 2.62
CA GLY A 38 -24.85 -6.63 2.73
C GLY A 38 -23.93 -5.94 3.74
N SER A 39 -23.89 -4.60 3.71
CA SER A 39 -23.11 -3.80 4.66
C SER A 39 -23.55 -3.98 6.12
N ARG A 40 -24.85 -4.23 6.36
CA ARG A 40 -25.40 -4.53 7.70
C ARG A 40 -25.07 -5.98 8.10
N LEU A 41 -25.26 -6.93 7.19
CA LEU A 41 -25.04 -8.35 7.44
C LEU A 41 -23.59 -8.67 7.80
N VAL A 42 -22.60 -8.04 7.17
CA VAL A 42 -21.18 -8.25 7.52
C VAL A 42 -20.87 -7.83 8.96
N LYS A 43 -21.59 -6.82 9.49
CA LYS A 43 -21.39 -6.29 10.85
C LYS A 43 -22.24 -7.00 11.91
N ASP A 44 -23.20 -7.84 11.49
CA ASP A 44 -24.02 -8.59 12.43
C ASP A 44 -23.15 -9.57 13.23
N LYS A 45 -23.35 -9.61 14.55
CA LYS A 45 -22.55 -10.43 15.48
C LYS A 45 -22.47 -11.91 15.07
N ASP A 46 -23.59 -12.49 14.62
CA ASP A 46 -23.65 -13.90 14.22
C ASP A 46 -22.86 -14.17 12.92
N VAL A 47 -22.93 -13.24 11.95
CA VAL A 47 -22.24 -13.37 10.66
C VAL A 47 -20.74 -13.14 10.83
N ALA A 48 -20.37 -12.14 11.62
CA ALA A 48 -18.99 -11.86 11.96
C ALA A 48 -18.33 -13.02 12.73
N ALA A 49 -19.05 -13.66 13.66
CA ALA A 49 -18.53 -14.81 14.40
C ALA A 49 -18.25 -16.01 13.48
N GLU A 50 -19.16 -16.32 12.54
CA GLU A 50 -18.91 -17.37 11.55
C GLU A 50 -17.81 -17.01 10.56
N LEU A 51 -17.75 -15.75 10.13
CA LEU A 51 -16.69 -15.26 9.26
C LEU A 51 -15.31 -15.43 9.92
N MET A 52 -15.19 -15.12 11.21
CA MET A 52 -13.97 -15.36 11.98
C MET A 52 -13.63 -16.84 12.09
N LYS A 53 -14.61 -17.72 12.32
CA LYS A 53 -14.40 -19.17 12.34
C LYS A 53 -13.93 -19.70 10.98
N LEU A 54 -14.55 -19.25 9.89
CA LEU A 54 -14.20 -19.68 8.53
C LEU A 54 -12.81 -19.21 8.11
N ARG A 55 -12.42 -18.00 8.52
CA ARG A 55 -11.05 -17.50 8.35
C ARG A 55 -10.05 -18.29 9.19
N ALA A 56 -10.38 -18.61 10.44
CA ALA A 56 -9.54 -19.44 11.31
C ALA A 56 -9.35 -20.86 10.77
N LEU A 57 -10.36 -21.40 10.07
CA LEU A 57 -10.28 -22.68 9.40
C LEU A 57 -9.59 -22.62 8.02
N GLY A 58 -9.29 -21.43 7.50
CA GLY A 58 -8.68 -21.25 6.18
C GLY A 58 -9.60 -21.56 4.99
N LEU A 59 -10.91 -21.66 5.21
CA LEU A 59 -11.90 -21.97 4.17
C LEU A 59 -12.40 -20.73 3.41
N MET A 60 -11.75 -19.57 3.57
CA MET A 60 -12.21 -18.32 2.98
C MET A 60 -11.05 -17.55 2.33
N PRO A 61 -11.23 -17.02 1.10
CA PRO A 61 -10.21 -16.19 0.47
C PRO A 61 -9.92 -14.93 1.31
N PRO A 62 -8.66 -14.50 1.42
CA PRO A 62 -8.29 -13.30 2.16
C PRO A 62 -8.97 -12.08 1.54
N ASP A 63 -9.39 -11.15 2.42
CA ASP A 63 -10.16 -9.95 2.12
C ASP A 63 -9.69 -9.25 0.83
N VAL A 64 -10.45 -9.41 -0.27
CA VAL A 64 -10.48 -8.40 -1.32
C VAL A 64 -11.24 -7.23 -0.73
N LYS A 65 -10.48 -6.35 -0.05
CA LYS A 65 -10.93 -5.04 0.39
C LYS A 65 -11.55 -4.36 -0.83
N GLY A 66 -12.88 -4.30 -0.84
CA GLY A 66 -13.67 -3.73 -1.92
C GLY A 66 -13.50 -2.23 -1.99
N ASP A 67 -12.33 -1.78 -2.45
CA ASP A 67 -12.09 -0.44 -2.96
C ASP A 67 -12.44 -0.43 -4.47
N VAL A 68 -13.69 -0.77 -4.81
CA VAL A 68 -14.24 -0.52 -6.13
C VAL A 68 -14.93 0.84 -6.07
N LYS A 69 -14.22 1.88 -6.53
CA LYS A 69 -14.83 3.17 -6.89
C LYS A 69 -15.93 2.91 -7.95
N PRO A 70 -17.19 3.29 -7.72
CA PRO A 70 -18.25 3.08 -8.70
C PRO A 70 -18.27 4.23 -9.70
N ASP A 71 -17.30 4.28 -10.61
CA ASP A 71 -17.30 5.21 -11.74
C ASP A 71 -17.04 4.46 -13.04
N VAL A 72 -17.97 3.60 -13.45
CA VAL A 72 -18.22 3.38 -14.88
C VAL A 72 -19.71 3.20 -15.12
N LYS A 73 -20.30 4.28 -15.63
CA LYS A 73 -21.62 4.37 -16.24
C LYS A 73 -21.75 3.34 -17.37
N ALA A 74 -22.77 2.50 -17.29
CA ALA A 74 -23.13 1.54 -18.32
C ALA A 74 -23.54 2.21 -19.64
N ARG A 75 -23.01 1.74 -20.79
CA ARG A 75 -23.73 1.17 -21.97
C ARG A 75 -22.77 0.90 -23.17
N PRO A 76 -23.16 0.12 -24.21
CA PRO A 76 -22.41 -1.09 -24.61
C PRO A 76 -22.11 -1.26 -26.13
N ALA A 77 -21.33 -2.32 -26.44
CA ALA A 77 -21.31 -3.21 -27.62
C ALA A 77 -21.10 -2.68 -29.07
N ALA A 78 -20.01 -3.15 -29.71
CA ALA A 78 -19.92 -3.70 -31.09
C ALA A 78 -18.45 -4.16 -31.36
N LYS A 79 -18.14 -5.47 -31.43
CA LYS A 79 -18.05 -6.38 -32.60
C LYS A 79 -16.90 -6.10 -33.61
N ALA A 80 -16.01 -7.10 -33.74
CA ALA A 80 -15.35 -7.67 -34.95
C ALA A 80 -14.53 -6.73 -35.87
N ALA A 81 -13.45 -7.10 -36.55
CA ALA A 81 -12.57 -8.28 -36.67
C ALA A 81 -11.44 -7.86 -37.66
N LYS A 82 -10.22 -8.43 -37.54
CA LYS A 82 -9.29 -8.83 -38.64
C LYS A 82 -8.72 -7.70 -39.55
N ASP A 83 -7.53 -7.74 -40.14
CA ASP A 83 -6.45 -8.71 -40.37
C ASP A 83 -5.22 -7.88 -40.87
N ALA A 84 -4.06 -8.55 -40.99
CA ALA A 84 -2.91 -8.22 -41.85
C ALA A 84 -1.66 -7.54 -41.23
N GLU A 85 -0.72 -8.39 -40.79
CA GLU A 85 0.71 -8.21 -41.11
C GLU A 85 0.94 -8.39 -42.63
N PRO A 86 2.03 -7.84 -43.22
CA PRO A 86 3.34 -8.52 -43.19
C PRO A 86 4.54 -7.59 -42.92
N GLY A 87 5.64 -8.15 -42.43
CA GLY A 87 6.95 -7.49 -42.27
C GLY A 87 7.62 -7.11 -43.60
N PRO A 88 8.85 -6.54 -43.56
CA PRO A 88 10.01 -7.41 -43.34
C PRO A 88 11.17 -6.82 -42.51
N GLU A 89 11.84 -7.74 -41.83
CA GLU A 89 13.29 -7.91 -41.59
C GLU A 89 14.24 -6.72 -41.76
N GLY A 90 14.86 -6.35 -40.63
CA GLY A 90 16.19 -5.74 -40.54
C GLY A 90 16.87 -6.24 -39.26
N ALA A 91 17.73 -7.23 -39.38
CA ALA A 91 18.63 -7.75 -38.33
C ALA A 91 19.92 -6.89 -38.26
N PRO A 92 20.89 -7.17 -37.36
CA PRO A 92 20.83 -7.56 -35.95
C PRO A 92 21.81 -6.73 -35.09
N GLU A 93 21.48 -6.35 -33.86
CA GLU A 93 22.51 -5.98 -32.86
C GLU A 93 22.17 -6.60 -31.50
N SER A 94 22.92 -7.66 -31.19
CA SER A 94 23.56 -7.95 -29.91
C SER A 94 22.89 -7.44 -28.62
N GLU A 95 22.27 -8.35 -27.86
CA GLU A 95 22.24 -8.35 -26.39
C GLU A 95 21.55 -9.64 -25.94
N GLU A 96 22.31 -10.74 -25.90
CA GLU A 96 21.82 -12.02 -25.41
C GLU A 96 22.27 -12.26 -23.97
N GLN A 97 21.27 -12.43 -23.11
CA GLN A 97 21.31 -13.01 -21.76
C GLN A 97 21.83 -12.12 -20.61
N ALA A 98 20.95 -11.23 -20.13
CA ALA A 98 20.87 -10.95 -18.70
C ALA A 98 19.57 -11.57 -18.17
N GLU A 99 19.71 -12.59 -17.35
CA GLU A 99 18.64 -13.26 -16.61
C GLU A 99 17.78 -12.21 -15.86
N PRO A 100 16.46 -12.39 -15.73
CA PRO A 100 15.66 -11.52 -14.88
C PRO A 100 16.01 -11.84 -13.42
N GLU A 101 17.08 -11.22 -12.92
CA GLU A 101 17.36 -11.12 -11.49
C GLU A 101 16.08 -10.61 -10.83
N PRO A 102 15.51 -11.33 -9.86
CA PRO A 102 14.24 -10.94 -9.29
C PRO A 102 14.40 -9.51 -8.77
N ALA A 103 13.52 -8.62 -9.24
CA ALA A 103 13.24 -7.33 -8.59
C ALA A 103 12.59 -7.60 -7.22
N GLY A 104 13.32 -8.35 -6.40
CA GLY A 104 12.94 -8.93 -5.14
C GLY A 104 13.61 -8.12 -4.07
N PHE A 105 12.79 -7.57 -3.21
CA PHE A 105 13.17 -7.03 -1.93
C PHE A 105 14.28 -7.87 -1.28
N ASP A 106 15.50 -7.32 -1.21
CA ASP A 106 16.63 -8.03 -0.63
C ASP A 106 16.48 -8.05 0.91
N LEU A 107 15.94 -9.17 1.40
CA LEU A 107 15.71 -9.40 2.82
C LEU A 107 17.02 -9.44 3.62
N ALA A 108 18.15 -9.83 3.01
CA ALA A 108 19.44 -9.84 3.70
C ALA A 108 19.92 -8.41 3.97
N GLN A 109 19.74 -7.51 3.00
CA GLN A 109 19.98 -6.07 3.19
C GLN A 109 19.02 -5.48 4.22
N ALA A 110 17.76 -5.90 4.25
CA ALA A 110 16.82 -5.44 5.27
C ALA A 110 17.26 -5.79 6.70
N LEU A 111 17.81 -6.98 6.91
CA LEU A 111 18.26 -7.47 8.22
C LEU A 111 19.60 -6.88 8.67
N LEU A 112 20.37 -6.28 7.75
CA LEU A 112 21.61 -5.55 8.08
C LEU A 112 21.34 -4.23 8.81
N HIS A 113 20.16 -3.65 8.61
CA HIS A 113 19.79 -2.38 9.21
C HIS A 113 19.17 -2.61 10.59
N ARG A 114 19.86 -2.17 11.63
CA ARG A 114 19.37 -2.20 13.02
C ARG A 114 18.21 -1.23 13.25
N ASP A 115 18.25 -0.08 12.55
CA ASP A 115 17.26 0.98 12.69
C ASP A 115 16.37 1.09 11.44
N PRO A 116 15.04 1.23 11.60
CA PRO A 116 14.10 1.26 10.49
C PRO A 116 14.28 2.51 9.62
N LYS A 117 14.78 3.61 10.19
CA LYS A 117 15.07 4.85 9.45
C LYS A 117 16.19 4.65 8.43
N ASP A 118 17.26 3.97 8.85
CA ASP A 118 18.44 3.73 8.01
C ASP A 118 18.11 2.75 6.89
N PHE A 119 17.27 1.76 7.18
CA PHE A 119 16.70 0.88 6.16
C PHE A 119 15.94 1.67 5.08
N LEU A 120 15.03 2.58 5.48
CA LEU A 120 14.26 3.38 4.52
C LEU A 120 15.15 4.31 3.69
N LEU A 121 16.24 4.83 4.27
CA LEU A 121 17.24 5.60 3.54
C LEU A 121 17.97 4.75 2.50
N SER A 122 18.34 3.52 2.84
CA SER A 122 18.97 2.59 1.89
C SER A 122 18.02 2.25 0.74
N VAL A 123 16.77 1.89 1.03
CA VAL A 123 15.75 1.59 0.00
C VAL A 123 15.56 2.77 -0.94
N MET A 124 15.47 4.00 -0.42
CA MET A 124 15.29 5.19 -1.23
C MET A 124 16.44 5.44 -2.22
N ASN A 125 17.66 5.05 -1.85
CA ASN A 125 18.88 5.25 -2.63
C ASN A 125 19.20 4.08 -3.58
N ASP A 126 18.56 2.94 -3.41
CA ASP A 126 18.80 1.76 -4.23
C ASP A 126 18.04 1.83 -5.57
N MET A 127 18.78 1.98 -6.67
CA MET A 127 18.23 2.07 -8.01
C MET A 127 17.65 0.74 -8.53
N GLY A 128 18.01 -0.39 -7.90
CA GLY A 128 17.46 -1.71 -8.21
C GLY A 128 16.06 -1.95 -7.64
N THR A 129 15.64 -1.15 -6.64
CA THR A 129 14.31 -1.28 -6.05
C THR A 129 13.23 -0.58 -6.88
N GLU A 130 12.02 -1.15 -6.85
CA GLU A 130 10.86 -0.60 -7.57
C GLU A 130 10.65 0.89 -7.21
N ALA A 131 10.45 1.72 -8.23
CA ALA A 131 10.26 3.17 -8.05
C ALA A 131 9.11 3.51 -7.08
N LYS A 132 8.06 2.68 -7.01
CA LYS A 132 6.94 2.87 -6.07
C LYS A 132 7.37 2.62 -4.61
N LEU A 133 8.14 1.56 -4.36
CA LEU A 133 8.67 1.26 -3.04
C LEU A 133 9.60 2.36 -2.54
N ARG A 134 10.41 2.94 -3.44
CA ARG A 134 11.24 4.12 -3.12
C ARG A 134 10.42 5.33 -2.71
N VAL A 135 9.36 5.62 -3.47
CA VAL A 135 8.44 6.72 -3.17
C VAL A 135 7.73 6.50 -1.84
N ASP A 136 7.34 5.28 -1.52
CA ASP A 136 6.68 4.95 -0.26
C ASP A 136 7.64 5.03 0.93
N ALA A 137 8.89 4.59 0.76
CA ALA A 137 9.94 4.79 1.75
C ALA A 137 10.20 6.29 2.01
N ALA A 138 10.27 7.10 0.95
CA ALA A 138 10.42 8.54 1.07
C ALA A 138 9.25 9.20 1.83
N LYS A 139 8.01 8.80 1.52
CA LYS A 139 6.80 9.27 2.25
C LYS A 139 6.85 8.90 3.73
N ALA A 140 7.27 7.67 4.05
CA ALA A 140 7.40 7.19 5.42
C ALA A 140 8.49 7.95 6.19
N LEU A 141 9.56 8.37 5.51
CA LEU A 141 10.67 9.13 6.08
C LEU A 141 10.35 10.62 6.28
N MET A 142 9.38 11.18 5.53
CA MET A 142 9.06 12.62 5.60
C MET A 142 8.82 13.16 7.02
N PRO A 143 8.03 12.52 7.90
CA PRO A 143 7.77 13.03 9.26
C PRO A 143 9.01 13.04 10.16
N PHE A 144 9.97 12.14 9.92
CA PHE A 144 11.16 11.98 10.76
C PHE A 144 12.30 12.92 10.36
N VAL A 145 12.40 13.29 9.07
CA VAL A 145 13.41 14.25 8.59
C VAL A 145 12.86 15.68 8.64
N HIS A 146 11.56 15.83 8.36
CA HIS A 146 10.87 17.11 8.43
C HIS A 146 9.79 17.00 9.50
N PRO A 147 10.06 17.44 10.75
CA PRO A 147 9.06 17.42 11.79
C PRO A 147 7.82 18.12 11.26
N ARG A 148 6.66 17.46 11.37
CA ARG A 148 5.41 18.02 10.86
C ARG A 148 5.20 19.36 11.53
N LYS A 149 4.75 20.34 10.74
CA LYS A 149 4.54 21.72 11.20
C LYS A 149 3.49 21.70 12.32
N GLY A 150 3.95 21.77 13.56
CA GLY A 150 3.12 21.65 14.78
C GLY A 150 3.61 20.62 15.81
N GLU A 151 4.48 19.70 15.41
CA GLU A 151 4.96 18.59 16.26
C GLU A 151 6.32 18.89 16.92
N SER A 152 7.14 19.76 16.32
CA SER A 152 8.31 20.32 16.98
C SER A 152 7.87 21.36 18.02
N GLY A 153 8.14 21.10 19.30
CA GLY A 153 7.80 22.01 20.37
C GLY A 153 8.48 23.37 20.19
N LYS A 154 7.91 24.43 20.81
CA LYS A 154 8.52 25.78 20.82
C LYS A 154 10.00 25.76 21.23
N LYS A 155 10.39 24.81 22.10
CA LYS A 155 11.76 24.62 22.58
C LYS A 155 12.69 24.08 21.49
N ASP A 156 12.29 23.04 20.76
CA ASP A 156 13.10 22.46 19.69
C ASP A 156 13.25 23.42 18.51
N GLN A 157 12.21 24.19 18.20
CA GLN A 157 12.30 25.25 17.18
C GLN A 157 13.23 26.39 17.62
N ALA A 158 13.18 26.79 18.89
CA ALA A 158 14.10 27.80 19.42
C ALA A 158 15.56 27.31 19.34
N GLN A 159 15.81 26.04 19.64
CA GLN A 159 17.14 25.44 19.58
C GLN A 159 17.64 25.32 18.14
N ALA A 160 16.83 24.78 17.21
CA ALA A 160 17.20 24.71 15.80
C ALA A 160 17.44 26.09 15.17
N ASN A 161 16.69 27.12 15.59
CA ASN A 161 16.94 28.50 15.14
C ASN A 161 18.22 29.08 15.76
N ALA A 162 18.53 28.77 17.02
CA ALA A 162 19.77 29.16 17.66
C ALA A 162 20.98 28.51 16.99
N ASP A 163 20.93 27.22 16.69
CA ASP A 163 22.02 26.50 16.02
C ASP A 163 22.30 27.05 14.61
N LYS A 164 21.24 27.40 13.86
CA LYS A 164 21.34 28.08 12.55
C LYS A 164 21.92 29.49 12.68
N ALA A 165 21.54 30.24 13.70
CA ALA A 165 22.10 31.58 13.95
C ALA A 165 23.57 31.51 14.38
N ALA A 166 23.94 30.48 15.16
CA ALA A 166 25.29 30.24 15.65
C ALA A 166 26.27 29.82 14.54
N THR A 167 25.78 29.30 13.42
CA THR A 167 26.58 28.98 12.22
C THR A 167 26.60 30.11 11.18
N GLY A 168 25.79 31.15 11.36
CA GLY A 168 25.70 32.29 10.45
C GLY A 168 26.80 33.34 10.64
N LYS A 169 26.66 34.48 9.95
CA LYS A 169 27.60 35.62 9.99
C LYS A 169 27.81 36.20 11.41
N PHE A 170 26.88 35.96 12.32
CA PHE A 170 26.93 36.36 13.74
C PHE A 170 27.28 35.21 14.69
N GLY A 171 27.67 34.05 14.14
CA GLY A 171 28.13 32.92 14.91
C GLY A 171 29.37 33.25 15.73
N THR A 172 29.44 32.72 16.96
CA THR A 172 30.63 32.88 17.80
C THR A 172 31.83 32.26 17.08
N ARG A 173 32.78 33.09 16.64
CA ARG A 173 34.03 32.61 16.03
C ARG A 173 34.72 31.67 17.02
N ARG A 174 35.10 30.47 16.56
CA ARG A 174 35.86 29.48 17.33
C ARG A 174 37.07 30.20 17.92
N GLY A 175 37.14 30.27 19.26
CA GLY A 175 38.14 31.04 19.99
C GLY A 175 39.57 30.66 19.59
N PRO A 176 40.55 31.58 19.74
CA PRO A 176 41.91 31.36 19.25
C PRO A 176 42.53 30.12 19.90
N LEU A 177 43.27 29.35 19.08
CA LEU A 177 43.96 28.14 19.52
C LEU A 177 44.89 28.49 20.68
N GLN A 178 44.74 27.77 21.79
CA GLN A 178 45.63 27.96 22.94
C GLN A 178 47.05 27.60 22.54
N SER A 179 47.96 28.55 22.72
CA SER A 179 49.39 28.36 22.51
C SER A 179 49.88 27.23 23.41
N VAL A 180 50.41 26.18 22.80
CA VAL A 180 51.14 25.11 23.52
C VAL A 180 52.42 25.72 24.08
N LYS A 181 52.67 25.47 25.36
CA LYS A 181 53.80 26.00 26.12
C LYS A 181 55.02 25.10 25.99
#